data_AF-A0A1T3VVE3-F1
#
_entry.id   AF-A0A1T3VVE3-F1
#
_cell.length_a   1.000
_cell.length_b   1.000
_cell.length_c   1.000
_cell.angle_alpha   90.00
_cell.angle_beta   90.00
_cell.angle_gamma   90.00
#
_symmetry.space_group_name_H-M   'P 1'
#
loop_
_entity.id
_entity.type
_entity.pdbx_description
1 polymer ?
#
loop_
_entity_poly.entity_id
_entity_poly.type
_entity_poly.pdbx_seq_one_letter_code
_entity_poly.pdbx_strand_id
1 'polypeptide(L)' 'RGLVWGYDFAADTNVVDVFIGYLRRKLEAGGAPRLLHTVRGVGFVLRTQ' A
#
# COMPACT_ATOMS: atom_id res chain seq x y z
N ARG A 1 13.77 2.90 -11.41
CA ARG A 1 12.64 3.71 -10.87
C ARG A 1 11.39 3.32 -11.65
N GLY A 2 10.86 2.13 -11.38
CA GLY A 2 9.66 1.62 -12.05
C GLY A 2 8.53 1.56 -11.04
N LEU A 3 7.44 2.29 -11.29
CA LEU A 3 6.20 2.06 -10.59
C LEU A 3 5.69 0.71 -11.10
N VAL A 4 5.63 -0.30 -10.23
CA VAL A 4 5.25 -1.68 -10.60
C VAL A 4 3.79 -1.74 -11.08
N TRP A 5 2.99 -0.70 -10.85
CA TRP A 5 1.58 -0.62 -11.22
C TRP A 5 1.27 0.76 -11.81
N GLY A 6 1.39 0.90 -13.13
CA GLY A 6 0.90 2.05 -13.88
C GLY A 6 -0.49 1.75 -14.45
N TYR A 7 -1.52 1.83 -13.62
CA TYR A 7 -2.92 1.69 -14.06
C TYR A 7 -3.79 2.73 -13.37
N ASP A 8 -4.61 3.44 -14.16
CA ASP A 8 -5.68 4.32 -13.69
C ASP A 8 -6.78 3.50 -12.99
N PHE A 9 -6.62 3.23 -11.69
CA PHE A 9 -7.60 2.50 -10.89
C PHE A 9 -8.74 3.41 -10.45
N ALA A 10 -9.65 3.73 -11.37
CA ALA A 10 -11.00 4.19 -11.01
C ALA A 10 -12.00 3.03 -10.85
N ALA A 11 -11.65 1.82 -11.30
CA ALA A 11 -12.42 0.60 -11.12
C ALA A 11 -11.61 -0.37 -10.25
N ASP A 12 -12.20 -0.84 -9.14
CA ASP A 12 -11.66 -1.81 -8.17
C ASP A 12 -10.76 -1.29 -7.03
N THR A 13 -10.85 -0.02 -6.63
CA THR A 13 -10.18 0.51 -5.41
C THR A 13 -10.46 -0.31 -4.15
N ASN A 14 -11.67 -0.87 -4.02
CA ASN A 14 -12.07 -1.65 -2.85
C ASN A 14 -11.20 -2.91 -2.64
N VAL A 15 -10.83 -3.64 -3.70
CA VAL A 15 -10.04 -4.86 -3.53
C VAL A 15 -8.60 -4.52 -3.15
N VAL A 16 -8.03 -3.50 -3.77
CA VAL A 16 -6.67 -3.03 -3.47
C VAL A 16 -6.57 -2.58 -2.02
N ASP A 17 -7.53 -1.78 -1.52
CA ASP A 17 -7.53 -1.30 -0.14
C ASP A 17 -7.61 -2.45 0.88
N VAL A 18 -8.40 -3.48 0.58
CA VAL A 18 -8.50 -4.70 1.42
C VAL A 18 -7.15 -5.41 1.49
N PHE A 19 -6.49 -5.65 0.35
CA PHE A 19 -5.19 -6.31 0.31
C PHE A 19 -4.08 -5.47 0.96
N ILE A 20 -4.09 -4.15 0.76
CA ILE A 20 -3.17 -3.23 1.44
C ILE A 20 -3.37 -3.29 2.96
N GLY A 21 -4.62 -3.36 3.43
CA GLY A 21 -4.94 -3.55 4.83
C GLY A 21 -4.41 -4.87 5.40
N TYR A 22 -4.57 -5.99 4.67
CA TYR A 22 -3.99 -7.28 5.06
C TYR A 22 -2.47 -7.23 5.13
N LEU A 23 -1.82 -6.66 4.11
CA LEU A 23 -0.38 -6.57 4.04
C LEU A 23 0.18 -5.71 5.18
N ARG A 24 -0.44 -4.56 5.47
CA ARG A 24 -0.05 -3.69 6.58
C ARG A 24 -0.10 -4.42 7.92
N ARG A 25 -1.17 -5.18 8.20
CA ARG A 25 -1.28 -5.97 9.44
C ARG A 25 -0.17 -7.01 9.58
N LYS A 26 0.23 -7.65 8.48
CA LYS A 26 1.33 -8.62 8.49
C LYS A 26 2.69 -7.96 8.69
N LEU A 27 2.92 -6.80 8.07
CA LEU A 27 4.17 -6.06 8.16
C LEU A 27 4.38 -5.35 9.51
N GLU A 28 3.31 -4.86 10.13
CA GLU A 28 3.33 -4.18 11.44
C GLU A 28 3.15 -5.17 12.61
N ALA A 29 3.09 -6.47 12.33
CA ALA A 29 2.95 -7.50 13.35
C ALA A 29 4.13 -7.46 14.35
N GLY A 30 3.84 -7.70 15.62
CA GLY A 30 4.86 -7.65 16.68
C GLY A 30 5.41 -6.26 16.98
N GLY A 31 4.71 -5.19 16.58
CA GLY A 31 5.14 -3.81 16.82
C GLY A 31 6.21 -3.33 15.84
N ALA A 32 6.40 -4.04 14.73
CA ALA A 32 7.31 -3.63 13.68
C ALA A 32 6.90 -2.26 13.08
N PRO A 33 7.88 -1.44 12.66
CA PRO A 33 7.62 -0.10 12.16
C PRO A 33 6.77 -0.12 10.88
N ARG A 34 5.98 0.94 10.68
CA ARG A 34 5.16 1.09 9.47
C ARG A 34 6.03 1.25 8.23
N LEU A 35 5.98 0.25 7.35
CA LEU A 35 6.68 0.28 6.06
C LEU A 35 5.79 0.69 4.88
N LEU A 36 4.48 0.44 4.96
CA LEU A 36 3.54 0.64 3.85
C LEU A 36 2.67 1.90 4.05
N HIS A 37 2.94 2.92 3.25
CA HIS A 37 2.34 4.25 3.35
C HIS A 37 1.39 4.54 2.20
N THR A 38 0.32 5.27 2.48
CA THR A 38 -0.63 5.76 1.47
C THR A 38 -0.24 7.16 1.02
N VAL A 39 -0.07 7.35 -0.29
CA VAL A 39 0.13 8.64 -0.94
C VAL A 39 -1.19 9.02 -1.63
N ARG A 40 -1.93 9.95 -1.03
CA ARG A 40 -3.25 10.37 -1.54
C ARG A 40 -3.15 10.82 -3.00
N GLY A 41 -4.08 10.35 -3.82
CA GLY A 41 -4.13 10.66 -5.26
C GLY A 41 -3.02 10.01 -6.11
N VAL A 42 -2.17 9.16 -5.52
CA VAL A 42 -1.05 8.51 -6.21
C VAL A 42 -1.05 6.99 -6.01
N GLY A 43 -1.26 6.50 -4.79
CA GLY A 43 -1.25 5.08 -4.48
C GLY A 43 -0.53 4.74 -3.17
N PHE A 44 0.32 3.71 -3.18
CA PHE A 44 1.01 3.21 -2.00
C PHE A 44 2.53 3.14 -2.21
N VAL A 45 3.31 3.31 -1.15
CA VAL A 45 4.78 3.23 -1.19
C VAL A 45 5.30 2.41 -0.01
N LEU A 46 6.30 1.57 -0.28
CA LEU A 46 7.06 0.85 0.74
C LEU A 46 8.34 1.62 1.07
N ARG A 47 8.49 2.09 2.31
CA ARG A 47 9.71 2.73 2.79
C ARG A 47 9.85 2.63 4.30
N THR A 48 11.09 2.49 4.76
CA THR A 48 11.45 2.88 6.12
C THR A 48 11.37 4.41 6.19
N GLN A 49 10.63 4.96 7.14
CA GLN A 49 10.76 6.39 7.42
C GLN A 49 12.16 6.67 7.99
#